data_AF-A0A813HM90-F1
#
_entry.id   AF-A0A813HM90-F1
#
_cell.length_a   1.000
_cell.length_b   1.000
_cell.length_c   1.000
_cell.angle_alpha   90.00
_cell.angle_beta   90.00
_cell.angle_gamma   90.00
#
_symmetry.space_group_name_H-M   'P 1'
#
loop_
_entity.id
_entity.type
_entity.pdbx_description
1 polymer ?
#
loop_
_entity_poly.entity_id
_entity_poly.type
_entity_poly.pdbx_seq_one_letter_code
_entity_poly.pdbx_strand_id
1 'polypeptide(L)'
;MVPHDVPGLVDLLGGQSALSEKLDTYFERSAVTDHSGGRDLETGHLGGHVQGNEPGHHIPYLYNAAGAPWRAQELLDRLMAMYGTGADGLPGNDDVGQMSAWFVFSALGFYPVDSCDGVYSIGRPLLRRAVLQLASGSLHVIAHNQSLTNKYLQSASWNGKPLSGFDI
;
A
#
# COMPACT_ATOMS: atom_id res chain seq x y z
N MET A 1 4.17 10.35 -11.40
CA MET A 1 4.75 10.20 -10.04
C MET A 1 5.07 11.58 -9.50
N VAL A 2 4.47 11.97 -8.37
CA VAL A 2 4.74 13.24 -7.66
C VAL A 2 4.77 12.97 -6.14
N PRO A 3 5.61 12.03 -5.64
CA PRO A 3 5.57 11.63 -4.23
C PRO A 3 5.94 12.76 -3.26
N HIS A 4 6.80 13.69 -3.70
CA HIS A 4 7.27 14.84 -2.91
C HIS A 4 6.22 15.95 -2.72
N ASP A 5 5.14 15.94 -3.51
CA ASP A 5 4.10 16.97 -3.46
C ASP A 5 2.72 16.38 -3.79
N VAL A 6 2.32 15.37 -3.01
CA VAL A 6 0.96 14.82 -3.08
C VAL A 6 -0.11 15.89 -2.81
N PRO A 7 0.04 16.84 -1.86
CA PRO A 7 -0.90 17.95 -1.70
C PRO A 7 -1.07 18.79 -2.98
N GLY A 8 0.02 19.18 -3.64
CA GLY A 8 -0.05 19.90 -4.91
C GLY A 8 -0.71 19.08 -6.02
N LEU A 9 -0.49 17.76 -6.05
CA LEU A 9 -1.21 16.85 -6.96
C LEU A 9 -2.72 16.83 -6.67
N VAL A 10 -3.12 16.78 -5.39
CA VAL A 10 -4.53 16.84 -4.96
C VAL A 10 -5.17 18.14 -5.47
N ASP A 11 -4.51 19.27 -5.27
CA ASP A 11 -5.00 20.58 -5.70
C ASP A 11 -5.14 20.67 -7.23
N LEU A 12 -4.14 20.19 -7.98
CA LEU A 12 -4.16 20.15 -9.45
C LEU A 12 -5.29 19.29 -10.01
N LEU A 13 -5.67 18.22 -9.30
CA LEU A 13 -6.76 17.33 -9.70
C LEU A 13 -8.15 17.85 -9.29
N GLY A 14 -8.23 18.92 -8.50
CA GLY A 14 -9.50 19.49 -8.05
C GLY A 14 -9.95 19.02 -6.66
N GLY A 15 -9.01 18.58 -5.82
CA GLY A 15 -9.25 18.21 -4.43
C GLY A 15 -9.33 16.70 -4.18
N GLN A 16 -9.52 16.34 -2.91
CA GLN A 16 -9.45 14.95 -2.43
C GLN A 16 -10.44 14.02 -3.13
N SER A 17 -11.68 14.46 -3.34
CA SER A 17 -12.72 13.67 -4.02
C SER A 17 -12.34 13.35 -5.47
N ALA A 18 -11.77 14.31 -6.19
CA ALA A 18 -11.33 14.12 -7.57
C ALA A 18 -10.11 13.18 -7.65
N LEU A 19 -9.19 13.26 -6.69
CA LEU A 19 -8.12 12.27 -6.56
C LEU A 19 -8.70 10.86 -6.29
N SER A 20 -9.65 10.72 -5.36
CA SER A 20 -10.27 9.44 -5.04
C SER A 20 -10.94 8.81 -6.27
N GLU A 21 -11.74 9.58 -7.01
CA GLU A 21 -12.41 9.10 -8.23
C GLU A 21 -11.40 8.68 -9.31
N LYS A 22 -10.31 9.43 -9.44
CA LYS A 22 -9.23 9.09 -10.38
C LYS A 22 -8.53 7.79 -9.98
N LEU A 23 -8.31 7.56 -8.69
CA LEU A 23 -7.75 6.32 -8.17
C LEU A 23 -8.73 5.15 -8.35
N ASP A 24 -10.01 5.34 -8.06
CA ASP A 24 -11.03 4.31 -8.28
C ASP A 24 -11.08 3.91 -9.76
N THR A 25 -11.12 4.89 -10.66
CA THR A 25 -11.01 4.64 -12.11
C THR A 25 -9.75 3.87 -12.46
N TYR A 26 -8.60 4.21 -11.86
CA TYR A 26 -7.34 3.53 -12.12
C TYR A 26 -7.37 2.05 -11.70
N PHE A 27 -7.91 1.72 -10.53
CA PHE A 27 -7.98 0.34 -10.03
C PHE A 27 -9.19 -0.46 -10.56
N GLU A 28 -10.21 0.19 -11.12
CA GLU A 28 -11.41 -0.46 -11.69
C GLU A 28 -11.35 -0.59 -13.22
N ARG A 29 -10.56 0.24 -13.91
CA ARG A 29 -10.39 0.14 -15.36
C ARG A 29 -9.81 -1.24 -15.69
N SER A 30 -10.57 -2.07 -16.39
CA SER A 30 -10.08 -3.35 -16.91
C SER A 30 -8.73 -3.13 -17.61
N ALA A 31 -7.77 -4.01 -17.35
CA ALA A 31 -6.49 -4.06 -18.05
C ALA A 31 -6.76 -4.38 -19.54
N VAL A 32 -7.20 -3.38 -20.32
CA VAL A 32 -7.35 -3.52 -21.77
C VAL A 32 -5.96 -3.42 -22.37
N THR A 33 -5.21 -4.49 -22.24
CA THR A 33 -3.97 -4.74 -22.98
C THR A 33 -3.94 -6.22 -23.30
N ASP A 34 -4.45 -6.57 -24.50
CA ASP A 34 -3.97 -7.56 -25.48
C ASP A 34 -3.32 -8.90 -25.02
N HIS A 35 -2.64 -9.01 -23.90
CA HIS A 35 -1.81 -10.17 -23.59
C HIS A 35 -2.44 -11.09 -22.54
N SER A 36 -3.09 -12.14 -23.09
CA SER A 36 -3.30 -13.45 -22.48
C SER A 36 -4.03 -13.52 -21.14
N GLY A 37 -5.36 -13.63 -21.19
CA GLY A 37 -6.19 -14.70 -20.60
C GLY A 37 -5.97 -15.24 -19.16
N GLY A 38 -5.08 -14.67 -18.36
CA GLY A 38 -4.87 -15.00 -16.95
C GLY A 38 -5.73 -14.10 -16.07
N ARG A 39 -6.17 -14.62 -14.92
CA ARG A 39 -6.89 -13.79 -13.94
C ARG A 39 -5.97 -12.64 -13.52
N ASP A 40 -6.48 -11.41 -13.45
CA ASP A 40 -5.69 -10.20 -13.15
C ASP A 40 -4.68 -10.40 -11.98
N LEU A 41 -5.06 -11.13 -10.92
CA LEU A 41 -4.18 -11.42 -9.79
C LEU A 41 -3.01 -12.37 -10.10
N GLU A 42 -3.19 -13.30 -11.04
CA GLU A 42 -2.16 -14.28 -11.48
C GLU A 42 -1.10 -13.62 -12.39
N THR A 43 -1.41 -12.46 -12.98
CA THR A 43 -0.50 -11.69 -13.84
C THR A 43 0.02 -10.41 -13.17
N GLY A 44 -0.26 -10.22 -11.87
CA GLY A 44 0.14 -9.03 -11.12
C GLY A 44 -0.67 -7.78 -11.42
N HIS A 45 -1.81 -7.89 -12.08
CA HIS A 45 -2.69 -6.78 -12.45
C HIS A 45 -3.85 -6.58 -11.45
N LEU A 46 -4.28 -5.34 -11.29
CA LEU A 46 -5.47 -4.96 -10.56
C LEU A 46 -6.13 -3.75 -11.23
N GLY A 47 -7.02 -4.02 -12.18
CA GLY A 47 -7.48 -3.00 -13.10
C GLY A 47 -6.29 -2.42 -13.88
N GLY A 48 -6.10 -1.10 -13.83
CA GLY A 48 -4.97 -0.41 -14.46
C GLY A 48 -3.65 -0.50 -13.68
N HIS A 49 -3.66 -1.06 -12.48
CA HIS A 49 -2.46 -1.22 -11.65
C HIS A 49 -1.69 -2.49 -12.00
N VAL A 50 -0.37 -2.38 -12.07
CA VAL A 50 0.55 -3.52 -12.25
C VAL A 50 1.46 -3.58 -11.03
N GLN A 51 1.19 -4.54 -10.13
CA GLN A 51 1.94 -4.71 -8.89
C GLN A 51 3.37 -5.19 -9.16
N GLY A 52 3.59 -5.96 -10.23
CA GLY A 52 4.91 -6.44 -10.63
C GLY A 52 5.85 -5.39 -11.23
N ASN A 53 5.57 -4.09 -11.06
CA ASN A 53 6.34 -2.99 -11.64
C ASN A 53 6.34 -1.76 -10.71
N GLU A 54 7.53 -1.22 -10.44
CA GLU A 54 7.81 -0.24 -9.38
C GLU A 54 7.02 1.07 -9.45
N PRO A 55 6.78 1.67 -10.64
CA PRO A 55 6.12 2.97 -10.70
C PRO A 55 4.74 2.99 -10.02
N GLY A 56 4.10 1.82 -9.88
CA GLY A 56 2.79 1.66 -9.25
C GLY A 56 2.81 1.52 -7.73
N HIS A 57 3.94 1.15 -7.11
CA HIS A 57 3.99 0.65 -5.73
C HIS A 57 3.44 1.58 -4.64
N HIS A 58 3.60 2.89 -4.82
CA HIS A 58 3.14 3.91 -3.88
C HIS A 58 1.67 4.31 -4.09
N ILE A 59 1.08 4.00 -5.25
CA ILE A 59 -0.26 4.48 -5.65
C ILE A 59 -1.37 4.08 -4.66
N PRO A 60 -1.42 2.85 -4.11
CA PRO A 60 -2.45 2.48 -3.14
C PRO A 60 -2.48 3.40 -1.90
N TYR A 61 -1.33 3.94 -1.50
CA TYR A 61 -1.20 4.83 -0.34
C TYR A 61 -1.72 6.24 -0.61
N LEU A 62 -1.88 6.65 -1.88
CA LEU A 62 -2.44 7.95 -2.23
C LEU A 62 -3.90 8.13 -1.79
N TYR A 63 -4.61 7.03 -1.52
CA TYR A 63 -5.95 7.08 -0.93
C TYR A 63 -5.97 7.71 0.47
N ASN A 64 -4.84 7.69 1.20
CA ASN A 64 -4.71 8.42 2.47
C ASN A 64 -4.83 9.93 2.24
N ALA A 65 -4.13 10.45 1.21
CA ALA A 65 -4.23 11.85 0.80
C ALA A 65 -5.57 12.20 0.14
N ALA A 66 -6.27 11.21 -0.44
CA ALA A 66 -7.61 11.35 -1.00
C ALA A 66 -8.74 11.34 0.06
N GLY A 67 -8.39 11.22 1.35
CA GLY A 67 -9.38 11.13 2.43
C GLY A 67 -10.17 9.81 2.46
N ALA A 68 -9.69 8.77 1.76
CA ALA A 68 -10.32 7.47 1.64
C ALA A 68 -9.40 6.30 2.06
N PRO A 69 -8.79 6.33 3.27
CA PRO A 69 -7.80 5.34 3.70
C PRO A 69 -8.33 3.89 3.75
N TRP A 70 -9.64 3.69 3.89
CA TRP A 70 -10.24 2.34 3.84
C TRP A 70 -10.06 1.69 2.47
N ARG A 71 -10.04 2.47 1.38
CA ARG A 71 -9.76 1.99 0.02
C ARG A 71 -8.31 1.53 -0.12
N ALA A 72 -7.36 2.28 0.47
CA ALA A 72 -5.96 1.83 0.56
C ALA A 72 -5.89 0.44 1.21
N GLN A 73 -6.59 0.25 2.33
CA GLN A 73 -6.55 -0.99 3.10
C GLN A 73 -7.19 -2.18 2.36
N GLU A 74 -8.27 -1.96 1.61
CA GLU A 74 -8.86 -2.96 0.70
C GLU A 74 -7.89 -3.38 -0.40
N LEU A 75 -7.23 -2.41 -1.03
CA LEU A 75 -6.30 -2.67 -2.13
C LEU A 75 -5.04 -3.36 -1.63
N LEU A 76 -4.45 -2.90 -0.53
CA LEU A 76 -3.27 -3.52 0.06
C LEU A 76 -3.53 -4.99 0.45
N ASP A 77 -4.72 -5.34 0.94
CA ASP A 77 -5.11 -6.74 1.16
C ASP A 77 -5.06 -7.57 -0.13
N ARG A 78 -5.59 -7.03 -1.24
CA ARG A 78 -5.63 -7.72 -2.53
C ARG A 78 -4.24 -7.82 -3.16
N LEU A 79 -3.44 -6.76 -3.09
CA LEU A 79 -2.10 -6.70 -3.68
C LEU A 79 -1.13 -7.61 -2.92
N MET A 80 -1.15 -7.62 -1.59
CA MET A 80 -0.33 -8.56 -0.81
C MET A 80 -0.73 -10.02 -1.04
N ALA A 81 -1.98 -10.31 -1.40
CA ALA A 81 -2.43 -11.67 -1.76
C ALA A 81 -1.86 -12.18 -3.09
N MET A 82 -1.22 -11.33 -3.90
CA MET A 82 -0.49 -11.75 -5.10
C MET A 82 0.89 -12.36 -4.80
N TYR A 83 1.35 -12.26 -3.54
CA TYR A 83 2.64 -12.81 -3.11
C TYR A 83 2.43 -14.19 -2.47
N GLY A 84 3.37 -15.09 -2.75
CA GLY A 84 3.36 -16.47 -2.27
C GLY A 84 4.77 -17.00 -2.01
N THR A 85 4.86 -18.19 -1.42
CA THR A 85 6.14 -18.84 -1.08
C THR A 85 6.63 -19.84 -2.14
N GLY A 86 5.87 -19.98 -3.24
CA GLY A 86 6.21 -20.87 -4.35
C GLY A 86 7.25 -20.27 -5.31
N ALA A 87 7.69 -21.06 -6.29
CA ALA A 87 8.61 -20.59 -7.33
C ALA A 87 8.01 -19.49 -8.23
N ASP A 88 6.68 -19.43 -8.31
CA ASP A 88 5.84 -18.43 -8.97
C ASP A 88 5.24 -17.42 -7.97
N GLY A 89 5.83 -17.28 -6.79
CA GLY A 89 5.27 -16.52 -5.68
C GLY A 89 5.39 -15.00 -5.77
N LEU A 90 5.90 -14.44 -6.87
CA LEU A 90 6.02 -12.99 -7.05
C LEU A 90 5.16 -12.53 -8.23
N PRO A 91 4.50 -11.36 -8.13
CA PRO A 91 3.67 -10.83 -9.22
C PRO A 91 4.48 -10.22 -10.38
N GLY A 92 5.81 -10.29 -10.33
CA GLY A 92 6.74 -9.72 -11.31
C GLY A 92 8.20 -10.05 -10.96
N ASN A 93 9.15 -9.39 -11.63
CA ASN A 93 10.56 -9.49 -11.27
C ASN A 93 10.78 -8.94 -9.86
N ASP A 94 11.65 -9.57 -9.06
CA ASP A 94 11.91 -9.07 -7.70
C ASP A 94 12.66 -7.72 -7.68
N ASP A 95 13.31 -7.40 -8.81
CA ASP A 95 14.10 -6.18 -9.03
C ASP A 95 15.04 -5.87 -7.87
N VAL A 96 15.90 -6.86 -7.59
CA VAL A 96 16.98 -6.79 -6.59
C VAL A 96 16.45 -6.52 -5.18
N GLY A 97 15.31 -7.14 -4.83
CA GLY A 97 14.69 -7.06 -3.51
C GLY A 97 13.64 -5.96 -3.37
N GLN A 98 13.35 -5.19 -4.41
CA GLN A 98 12.35 -4.12 -4.36
C GLN A 98 10.93 -4.65 -4.13
N MET A 99 10.54 -5.73 -4.82
CA MET A 99 9.22 -6.37 -4.61
C MET A 99 9.10 -6.96 -3.21
N SER A 100 10.15 -7.64 -2.78
CA SER A 100 10.25 -8.22 -1.44
C SER A 100 10.19 -7.13 -0.35
N ALA A 101 10.89 -6.01 -0.54
CA ALA A 101 10.87 -4.87 0.39
C ALA A 101 9.48 -4.22 0.45
N TRP A 102 8.80 -4.05 -0.69
CA TRP A 102 7.42 -3.57 -0.72
C TRP A 102 6.51 -4.46 0.12
N PHE A 103 6.61 -5.78 -0.03
CA PHE A 103 5.80 -6.72 0.76
C PHE A 103 6.11 -6.59 2.26
N VAL A 104 7.39 -6.52 2.64
CA VAL A 104 7.80 -6.38 4.05
C VAL A 104 7.22 -5.11 4.68
N PHE A 105 7.39 -3.94 4.04
CA PHE A 105 6.84 -2.68 4.54
C PHE A 105 5.30 -2.74 4.64
N SER A 106 4.63 -3.16 3.58
CA SER A 106 3.17 -3.30 3.55
C SER A 106 2.65 -4.26 4.62
N ALA A 107 3.32 -5.40 4.84
CA ALA A 107 2.96 -6.39 5.85
C ALA A 107 3.14 -5.86 7.29
N LEU A 108 4.14 -4.99 7.52
CA LEU A 108 4.28 -4.23 8.77
C LEU A 108 3.18 -3.17 8.93
N GLY A 109 2.53 -2.77 7.83
CA GLY A 109 1.39 -1.86 7.84
C GLY A 109 1.74 -0.41 7.57
N PHE A 110 2.92 -0.10 7.03
CA PHE A 110 3.31 1.25 6.62
C PHE A 110 4.32 1.24 5.47
N TYR A 111 4.40 2.31 4.67
CA TYR A 111 5.25 2.37 3.48
C TYR A 111 5.82 3.77 3.22
N PRO A 112 7.10 3.89 2.81
CA PRO A 112 7.71 5.18 2.47
C PRO A 112 7.28 5.64 1.06
N VAL A 113 6.21 6.43 0.97
CA VAL A 113 5.70 6.96 -0.31
C VAL A 113 6.70 7.92 -0.95
N ASP A 114 7.23 8.85 -0.18
CA ASP A 114 8.44 9.59 -0.49
C ASP A 114 9.58 8.99 0.34
N SER A 115 10.62 8.50 -0.32
CA SER A 115 11.76 7.88 0.37
C SER A 115 12.73 8.93 0.97
N CYS A 116 12.50 10.22 0.74
CA CYS A 116 13.41 11.30 1.13
C CYS A 116 12.91 12.16 2.30
N ASP A 117 11.64 12.07 2.71
CA ASP A 117 11.05 12.92 3.76
C ASP A 117 11.08 12.29 5.17
N GLY A 118 11.35 10.98 5.25
CA GLY A 118 11.37 10.24 6.51
C GLY A 118 9.98 9.93 7.08
N VAL A 119 8.93 10.06 6.27
CA VAL A 119 7.53 9.78 6.63
C VAL A 119 7.11 8.43 6.09
N TYR A 120 6.37 7.66 6.90
CA TYR A 120 5.78 6.40 6.46
C TYR A 120 4.27 6.48 6.48
N SER A 121 3.63 6.19 5.34
CA SER A 121 2.18 6.19 5.24
C SER A 121 1.62 4.85 5.70
N ILE A 122 0.71 4.90 6.66
CA ILE A 122 0.01 3.77 7.27
C ILE A 122 -0.91 3.13 6.24
N GLY A 123 -0.77 1.82 6.08
CA GLY A 123 -1.63 0.98 5.26
C GLY A 123 -2.43 0.00 6.12
N ARG A 124 -2.38 -1.28 5.75
CA ARG A 124 -3.02 -2.39 6.46
C ARG A 124 -1.98 -3.41 6.94
N PRO A 125 -1.77 -3.58 8.26
CA PRO A 125 -0.85 -4.61 8.75
C PRO A 125 -1.38 -6.02 8.45
N LEU A 126 -0.50 -6.88 7.94
CA LEU A 126 -0.78 -8.30 7.73
C LEU A 126 -0.44 -9.13 8.99
N LEU A 127 0.52 -8.65 9.77
CA LEU A 127 1.02 -9.33 10.97
C LEU A 127 0.27 -8.84 12.22
N ARG A 128 -0.03 -9.76 13.14
CA ARG A 128 -0.56 -9.40 14.48
C ARG A 128 0.46 -8.68 15.34
N ARG A 129 1.74 -9.05 15.19
CA ARG A 129 2.85 -8.47 15.94
C ARG A 129 4.13 -8.57 15.12
N ALA A 130 4.89 -7.49 15.09
CA ALA A 130 6.26 -7.47 14.58
C ALA A 130 7.16 -6.67 15.53
N VAL A 131 8.43 -7.06 15.63
CA VAL A 131 9.45 -6.35 16.39
C VAL A 131 10.66 -6.17 15.50
N LEU A 132 10.99 -4.92 15.17
CA LEU A 132 12.17 -4.57 14.40
C LEU A 132 13.27 -4.15 15.38
N GLN A 133 14.44 -4.78 15.25
CA GLN A 133 15.64 -4.37 15.99
C GLN A 133 16.38 -3.32 15.15
N LEU A 134 16.51 -2.12 15.70
CA LEU A 134 17.16 -0.97 15.09
C LEU A 134 18.42 -0.64 15.89
N ALA A 135 19.37 0.07 15.26
CA ALA A 135 20.56 0.53 15.98
C ALA A 135 20.21 1.45 17.17
N SER A 136 19.08 2.16 17.09
CA SER A 136 18.57 3.08 18.11
C SER A 136 17.63 2.43 19.14
N GLY A 137 17.32 1.14 19.02
CA GLY A 137 16.40 0.45 19.91
C GLY A 137 15.51 -0.57 19.19
N SER A 138 14.23 -0.64 19.56
CA SER A 138 13.29 -1.54 18.88
C SER A 138 11.97 -0.85 18.55
N LEU A 139 11.43 -1.14 17.37
CA LEU A 139 10.09 -0.74 16.97
C LEU A 139 9.15 -1.94 17.14
N HIS A 140 8.05 -1.74 17.88
CA HIS A 140 7.03 -2.76 18.09
C HIS A 140 5.77 -2.35 17.34
N VAL A 141 5.37 -3.18 16.38
CA VAL A 141 4.10 -3.04 15.67
C VAL A 141 3.13 -4.08 16.21
N ILE A 142 1.98 -3.63 16.71
CA ILE A 142 0.96 -4.50 17.31
C ILE A 142 -0.38 -4.19 16.65
N ALA A 143 -0.92 -5.16 15.91
CA ALA A 143 -2.22 -5.07 15.27
C ALA A 143 -3.26 -5.85 16.08
N HIS A 144 -4.11 -5.11 16.80
CA HIS A 144 -5.19 -5.71 17.58
C HIS A 144 -6.31 -6.20 16.66
N ASN A 145 -6.84 -7.39 16.96
CA ASN A 145 -7.96 -7.98 16.23
C ASN A 145 -7.69 -8.20 14.73
N GLN A 146 -6.43 -8.32 14.31
CA GLN A 146 -6.08 -8.56 12.90
C GLN A 146 -6.59 -9.93 12.44
N SER A 147 -7.35 -9.92 11.34
CA SER A 147 -7.86 -11.12 10.67
C SER A 147 -8.19 -10.84 9.20
N LEU A 148 -8.55 -11.90 8.47
CA LEU A 148 -9.05 -11.78 7.09
C LEU A 148 -10.36 -10.98 6.98
N THR A 149 -11.17 -10.93 8.04
CA THR A 149 -12.42 -10.15 8.06
C THR A 149 -12.21 -8.74 8.59
N ASN A 150 -11.26 -8.55 9.50
CA ASN A 150 -11.00 -7.28 10.16
C ASN A 150 -9.91 -6.52 9.39
N LYS A 151 -10.30 -5.97 8.24
CA LYS A 151 -9.38 -5.32 7.31
C LYS A 151 -9.12 -3.84 7.62
N TYR A 152 -10.04 -3.20 8.34
CA TYR A 152 -10.05 -1.76 8.49
C TYR A 152 -9.44 -1.27 9.80
N LEU A 153 -8.43 -0.41 9.69
CA LEU A 153 -7.84 0.29 10.84
C LEU A 153 -8.88 1.26 11.43
N GLN A 154 -9.25 1.02 12.69
CA GLN A 154 -10.21 1.87 13.42
C GLN A 154 -9.52 3.02 14.15
N SER A 155 -8.35 2.74 14.71
CA SER A 155 -7.51 3.72 15.41
C SER A 155 -6.08 3.20 15.50
N ALA A 156 -5.13 4.10 15.66
CA ALA A 156 -3.74 3.80 15.90
C ALA A 156 -3.17 4.74 16.96
N SER A 157 -2.10 4.29 17.64
CA SER A 157 -1.38 5.10 18.61
C SER A 157 0.12 4.88 18.46
N TRP A 158 0.89 5.94 18.61
CA TRP A 158 2.35 5.90 18.64
C TRP A 158 2.85 6.22 20.05
N ASN A 159 3.54 5.28 20.69
CA ASN A 159 4.03 5.41 22.07
C ASN A 159 2.93 5.89 23.06
N GLY A 160 1.74 5.32 22.94
CA GLY A 160 0.58 5.63 23.80
C GLY A 160 -0.18 6.91 23.42
N LYS A 161 0.28 7.68 22.42
CA LYS A 161 -0.42 8.87 21.92
C LYS A 161 -1.28 8.50 20.71
N PRO A 162 -2.59 8.82 20.68
CA PRO A 162 -3.43 8.59 19.51
C PRO A 162 -2.89 9.32 18.27
N LEU A 163 -2.95 8.67 17.11
CA LEU A 163 -2.65 9.29 15.82
C LEU A 163 -3.94 9.91 15.25
N SER A 164 -3.83 11.12 14.70
CA SER A 164 -4.93 11.83 14.05
C SER A 164 -4.95 11.67 12.52
N GLY A 165 -3.95 10.99 11.97
CA GLY A 165 -3.77 10.79 10.53
C GLY A 165 -3.16 9.44 10.21
N PHE A 166 -2.76 9.26 8.96
CA PHE A 166 -2.22 8.00 8.43
C PHE A 166 -0.73 8.08 8.14
N ASP A 167 0.01 8.95 8.81
CA ASP A 167 1.45 9.09 8.63
C ASP A 167 2.15 9.00 9.99
N ILE A 168 3.33 8.36 10.02
CA ILE A 168 4.20 8.17 11.20
C ILE A 168 5.65 8.53 10.89
#